data_AF-A0A9P9R110-F1
#
_entry.id   AF-A0A9P9R110-F1
#
_cell.length_a   1.000
_cell.length_b   1.000
_cell.length_c   1.000
_cell.angle_alpha   90.00
_cell.angle_beta   90.00
_cell.angle_gamma   90.00
#
_symmetry.space_group_name_H-M   'P 1'
#
loop_
_entity.id
_entity.type
_entity.pdbx_description
1 polymer ?
#
loop_
_entity_poly.entity_id
_entity_poly.type
_entity_poly.pdbx_seq_one_letter_code
_entity_poly.pdbx_strand_id
1 'polypeptide(L)'
;HGVIEHDVSLSRNDSELGDNHTFDQTIWGSVMETYGDTTETTFALVSKARYDRVVACKNAHEAAKKDFQYGIKEFILSYGESALLLGLLGDPKDGKIPLEYLKVLFQEERLPYKEGWR
;
A
#
# COMPACT_ATOMS: atom_id res chain seq x y z
N HIS A 1 -2.42 -7.10 -15.47
CA HIS A 1 -1.27 -7.63 -14.73
C HIS A 1 0.03 -7.58 -15.51
N GLY A 2 1.10 -7.10 -14.86
CA GLY A 2 2.48 -7.22 -15.34
C GLY A 2 3.07 -6.03 -16.09
N VAL A 3 2.31 -4.94 -16.28
CA VAL A 3 2.79 -3.70 -16.94
C VAL A 3 3.02 -2.59 -15.91
N ILE A 4 1.94 -2.00 -15.38
CA ILE A 4 1.96 -1.07 -14.25
C ILE A 4 1.44 -1.80 -13.01
N GLU A 5 0.22 -2.32 -13.07
CA GLU A 5 -0.34 -3.12 -11.98
C GLU A 5 0.51 -4.39 -11.77
N HIS A 6 0.75 -4.67 -10.49
CA HIS A 6 1.70 -5.66 -9.99
C HIS A 6 1.20 -6.29 -8.68
N ASP A 7 1.78 -7.45 -8.35
CA ASP A 7 1.59 -8.10 -7.06
C ASP A 7 2.05 -7.20 -5.91
N VAL A 8 1.66 -7.52 -4.68
CA VAL A 8 2.05 -6.76 -3.48
C VAL A 8 1.35 -5.41 -3.36
N SER A 9 0.20 -5.22 -4.00
CA SER A 9 -0.62 -4.01 -3.82
C SER A 9 -1.01 -3.79 -2.34
N LEU A 10 -1.04 -2.53 -1.88
CA LEU A 10 -1.34 -2.21 -0.47
C LEU A 10 -2.81 -2.44 -0.08
N SER A 11 -3.72 -2.47 -1.06
CA SER A 11 -5.17 -2.54 -0.81
C SER A 11 -5.91 -3.45 -1.78
N ARG A 12 -5.20 -4.14 -2.69
CA ARG A 12 -5.76 -5.05 -3.71
C ARG A 12 -5.06 -6.40 -3.57
N ASN A 13 -5.73 -7.46 -4.02
CA ASN A 13 -5.13 -8.79 -4.05
C ASN A 13 -4.18 -8.95 -5.25
N ASP A 14 -3.40 -10.01 -5.23
CA ASP A 14 -2.51 -10.36 -6.34
C ASP A 14 -3.32 -11.14 -7.39
N SER A 15 -2.98 -11.01 -8.68
CA SER A 15 -3.83 -11.50 -9.77
C SER A 15 -4.06 -13.02 -9.75
N GLU A 16 -3.06 -13.79 -9.33
CA GLU A 16 -3.17 -15.25 -9.19
C GLU A 16 -3.87 -15.70 -7.89
N LEU A 17 -4.07 -14.78 -6.94
CA LEU A 17 -4.72 -15.02 -5.64
C LEU A 17 -6.14 -14.46 -5.56
N GLY A 18 -6.54 -13.55 -6.45
CA GLY A 18 -7.89 -12.98 -6.48
C GLY A 18 -8.07 -11.72 -7.34
N ASP A 19 -9.01 -10.86 -6.92
CA ASP A 19 -9.30 -9.57 -7.57
C ASP A 19 -8.18 -8.55 -7.31
N ASN A 20 -7.54 -8.09 -8.39
CA ASN A 20 -6.38 -7.22 -8.34
C ASN A 20 -6.68 -5.73 -8.61
N HIS A 21 -7.94 -5.33 -8.62
CA HIS A 21 -8.32 -3.94 -8.90
C HIS A 21 -9.30 -3.36 -7.87
N THR A 22 -10.19 -4.16 -7.30
CA THR A 22 -11.18 -3.68 -6.31
C THR A 22 -10.53 -3.51 -4.94
N PHE A 23 -10.90 -2.45 -4.22
CA PHE A 23 -10.45 -2.26 -2.85
C PHE A 23 -10.82 -3.48 -1.98
N ASP A 24 -9.81 -4.04 -1.30
CA ASP A 24 -9.91 -5.18 -0.41
C ASP A 24 -9.67 -4.71 1.04
N GLN A 25 -10.75 -4.70 1.82
CA GLN A 25 -10.74 -4.27 3.22
C GLN A 25 -9.86 -5.15 4.12
N THR A 26 -9.72 -6.43 3.81
CA THR A 26 -8.91 -7.37 4.59
C THR A 26 -7.42 -7.11 4.34
N ILE A 27 -7.02 -6.95 3.08
CA ILE A 27 -5.64 -6.61 2.73
C ILE A 27 -5.28 -5.24 3.29
N TRP A 28 -6.12 -4.22 3.06
CA TRP A 28 -5.88 -2.90 3.63
C TRP A 28 -5.81 -2.92 5.15
N GLY A 29 -6.68 -3.69 5.82
CA GLY A 29 -6.65 -3.90 7.26
C GLY A 29 -5.30 -4.43 7.74
N SER A 30 -4.76 -5.47 7.09
CA SER A 30 -3.45 -6.04 7.44
C SER A 30 -2.29 -5.05 7.24
N VAL A 31 -2.36 -4.20 6.22
CA VAL A 31 -1.38 -3.12 6.01
C VAL A 31 -1.50 -2.06 7.11
N MET A 32 -2.72 -1.74 7.53
CA MET A 32 -2.97 -0.77 8.60
C MET A 32 -2.44 -1.23 9.96
N GLU A 33 -2.41 -2.55 10.22
CA GLU A 33 -1.83 -3.12 11.44
C GLU A 33 -0.34 -2.80 11.59
N THR A 34 0.43 -2.64 10.50
CA THR A 34 1.85 -2.26 10.57
C THR A 34 2.07 -0.92 11.28
N TYR A 35 1.08 -0.02 11.25
CA TYR A 35 1.17 1.29 11.89
C TYR A 35 0.82 1.27 13.39
N GLY A 36 0.16 0.21 13.88
CA GLY A 36 -0.26 0.10 15.28
C GLY A 36 -1.10 1.30 15.73
N ASP A 37 -0.74 1.87 16.88
CA ASP A 37 -1.48 2.98 17.51
C ASP A 37 -1.02 4.38 17.02
N THR A 38 -0.14 4.47 16.01
CA THR A 38 0.28 5.78 15.50
C THR A 38 -0.86 6.48 14.75
N THR A 39 -0.82 7.81 14.73
CA THR A 39 -1.79 8.63 13.98
C THR A 39 -1.26 9.09 12.64
N GLU A 40 0.02 8.89 12.37
CA GLU A 40 0.72 9.29 11.15
C GLU A 40 1.70 8.20 10.70
N THR A 41 1.95 8.14 9.39
CA THR A 41 3.05 7.38 8.81
C THR A 41 4.25 8.29 8.55
N THR A 42 5.44 7.70 8.48
CA THR A 42 6.71 8.30 8.06
C THR A 42 7.26 7.53 6.85
N PHE A 43 8.38 7.99 6.27
CA PHE A 43 9.14 7.19 5.30
C PHE A 43 9.45 5.77 5.80
N ALA A 44 9.87 5.65 7.06
CA ALA A 44 10.23 4.36 7.64
C ALA A 44 9.00 3.46 7.80
N LEU A 45 7.88 3.99 8.28
CA LEU A 45 6.66 3.21 8.48
C LEU A 45 6.01 2.77 7.15
N VAL A 46 5.95 3.64 6.14
CA VAL A 46 5.41 3.24 4.83
C VAL A 46 6.31 2.22 4.12
N SER A 47 7.63 2.34 4.28
CA SER A 47 8.58 1.34 3.78
C SER A 47 8.41 0.00 4.48
N LYS A 48 8.20 0.01 5.81
CA LYS A 48 7.89 -1.18 6.59
C LYS A 48 6.58 -1.83 6.13
N ALA A 49 5.50 -1.06 5.98
CA ALA A 49 4.20 -1.57 5.53
C ALA A 49 4.29 -2.22 4.14
N ARG A 50 5.05 -1.61 3.21
CA ARG A 50 5.34 -2.23 1.91
C ARG A 50 6.10 -3.54 2.05
N TYR A 51 7.15 -3.58 2.86
CA TYR A 51 7.95 -4.78 3.05
C TYR A 51 7.16 -5.92 3.71
N ASP A 52 6.37 -5.61 4.75
CA ASP A 52 5.47 -6.56 5.39
C ASP A 52 4.49 -7.17 4.36
N ARG A 53 3.95 -6.32 3.46
CA ARG A 53 3.09 -6.78 2.35
C ARG A 53 3.83 -7.70 1.38
N VAL A 54 5.10 -7.43 1.05
CA VAL A 54 5.93 -8.32 0.20
C VAL A 54 6.03 -9.71 0.83
N VAL A 55 6.35 -9.76 2.11
CA VAL A 55 6.49 -11.02 2.85
C VAL A 55 5.16 -11.78 2.89
N ALA A 56 4.06 -11.07 3.17
CA ALA A 56 2.72 -11.66 3.20
C ALA A 56 2.30 -12.24 1.83
N CYS A 57 2.48 -11.51 0.72
CA CYS A 57 2.23 -12.01 -0.63
C CYS A 57 3.04 -13.26 -0.92
N LYS A 58 4.35 -13.19 -0.70
CA LYS A 58 5.25 -14.30 -1.01
C LYS A 58 4.80 -15.58 -0.29
N ASN A 59 4.48 -15.48 0.99
CA ASN A 59 3.98 -16.61 1.78
C ASN A 59 2.63 -17.12 1.26
N ALA A 60 1.72 -16.23 0.88
CA ALA A 60 0.40 -16.60 0.35
C ALA A 60 0.50 -17.35 -0.99
N HIS A 61 1.35 -16.88 -1.90
CA HIS A 61 1.64 -17.54 -3.17
C HIS A 61 2.30 -18.92 -2.97
N GLU A 62 3.30 -19.01 -2.08
CA GLU A 62 3.93 -20.28 -1.74
C GLU A 62 2.92 -21.29 -1.18
N ALA A 63 2.03 -20.86 -0.28
CA ALA A 63 0.97 -21.70 0.29
C ALA A 63 -0.06 -22.15 -0.75
N ALA A 64 -0.43 -21.25 -1.68
CA ALA A 64 -1.37 -21.53 -2.76
C ALA A 64 -0.75 -22.29 -3.94
N LYS A 65 0.58 -22.47 -3.96
CA LYS A 65 1.35 -23.00 -5.10
C LYS A 65 1.08 -22.21 -6.39
N LYS A 66 1.11 -20.89 -6.26
CA LYS A 66 0.87 -19.90 -7.33
C LYS A 66 2.15 -19.12 -7.66
N ASP A 67 2.18 -18.56 -8.86
CA ASP A 67 3.31 -17.76 -9.34
C ASP A 67 3.31 -16.39 -8.68
N PHE A 68 4.43 -16.01 -8.08
CA PHE A 68 4.65 -14.71 -7.46
C PHE A 68 5.56 -13.84 -8.34
N GLN A 69 5.08 -12.67 -8.78
CA GLN A 69 5.85 -11.75 -9.61
C GLN A 69 6.29 -10.51 -8.82
N TYR A 70 7.56 -10.47 -8.42
CA TYR A 70 8.13 -9.29 -7.77
C TYR A 70 9.62 -9.11 -8.06
N GLY A 71 9.93 -8.45 -9.19
CA GLY A 71 11.28 -8.15 -9.64
C GLY A 71 11.65 -6.67 -9.47
N ILE A 72 12.67 -6.21 -10.21
CA ILE A 72 13.16 -4.82 -10.16
C ILE A 72 12.06 -3.83 -10.55
N LYS A 73 11.24 -4.16 -11.56
CA LYS A 73 10.17 -3.28 -12.03
C LYS A 73 9.10 -3.09 -10.96
N GLU A 74 8.60 -4.19 -10.40
CA GLU A 74 7.58 -4.18 -9.35
C GLU A 74 8.09 -3.50 -8.08
N PHE A 75 9.36 -3.72 -7.72
CA PHE A 75 10.00 -3.01 -6.61
C PHE A 75 10.01 -1.48 -6.83
N ILE A 76 10.41 -1.01 -8.02
CA ILE A 76 10.43 0.42 -8.33
C ILE A 76 9.02 1.01 -8.29
N LEU A 77 8.05 0.33 -8.91
CA LEU A 77 6.66 0.81 -8.96
C LEU A 77 6.03 0.85 -7.56
N SER A 78 6.15 -0.23 -6.78
CA SER A 78 5.49 -0.34 -5.48
C SER A 78 6.04 0.66 -4.44
N TYR A 79 7.36 0.88 -4.42
CA TYR A 79 7.96 1.93 -3.58
C TYR A 79 7.74 3.32 -4.16
N GLY A 80 7.65 3.45 -5.48
CA GLY A 80 7.25 4.68 -6.17
C GLY A 80 5.84 5.13 -5.79
N GLU A 81 4.88 4.20 -5.71
CA GLU A 81 3.52 4.47 -5.21
C GLU A 81 3.55 4.98 -3.76
N SER A 82 4.33 4.35 -2.89
CA SER A 82 4.50 4.81 -1.50
C SER A 82 5.09 6.22 -1.44
N ALA A 83 6.06 6.53 -2.30
CA ALA A 83 6.63 7.87 -2.42
C ALA A 83 5.62 8.89 -2.99
N LEU A 84 4.77 8.49 -3.94
CA LEU A 84 3.68 9.33 -4.45
C LEU A 84 2.69 9.65 -3.34
N LEU A 85 2.30 8.69 -2.50
CA LEU A 85 1.44 8.95 -1.34
C LEU A 85 2.06 9.96 -0.38
N LEU A 86 3.35 9.81 -0.07
CA LEU A 86 4.10 10.74 0.79
C LEU A 86 4.17 12.15 0.20
N GLY A 87 4.42 12.27 -1.10
CA GLY A 87 4.51 13.57 -1.77
C GLY A 87 3.16 14.24 -2.02
N LEU A 88 2.09 13.46 -2.21
CA LEU A 88 0.75 13.98 -2.47
C LEU A 88 0.01 14.31 -1.18
N LEU A 89 0.02 13.41 -0.19
CA LEU A 89 -0.78 13.55 1.02
C LEU A 89 0.01 14.03 2.24
N GLY A 90 1.34 13.97 2.17
CA GLY A 90 2.21 14.36 3.27
C GLY A 90 2.79 15.76 3.13
N ASP A 91 3.50 16.19 4.17
CA ASP A 91 4.31 17.42 4.11
C ASP A 91 5.62 17.15 3.35
N PRO A 92 6.00 17.96 2.34
CA PRO A 92 7.19 17.73 1.53
C PRO A 92 8.53 17.88 2.28
N LYS A 93 8.54 18.47 3.49
CA LYS A 93 9.73 18.57 4.35
C LYS A 93 9.79 17.42 5.34
N ASP A 94 8.67 17.09 5.97
CA ASP A 94 8.64 16.11 7.06
C ASP A 94 8.37 14.67 6.57
N GLY A 95 7.76 14.51 5.39
CA GLY A 95 7.42 13.22 4.80
C GLY A 95 6.53 12.38 5.69
N LYS A 96 5.53 13.04 6.29
CA LYS A 96 4.55 12.45 7.18
C LYS A 96 3.16 12.60 6.61
N ILE A 97 2.35 11.54 6.71
CA ILE A 97 0.95 11.56 6.29
C ILE A 97 0.10 11.18 7.50
N PRO A 98 -0.90 12.00 7.89
CA PRO A 98 -1.94 11.54 8.81
C PRO A 98 -2.61 10.26 8.28
N LEU A 99 -2.68 9.21 9.08
CA LEU A 99 -3.25 7.92 8.63
C LEU A 99 -4.71 8.05 8.21
N GLU A 100 -5.43 9.03 8.75
CA GLU A 100 -6.79 9.36 8.32
C GLU A 100 -6.83 9.74 6.83
N TYR A 101 -5.83 10.46 6.32
CA TYR A 101 -5.76 10.84 4.90
C TYR A 101 -5.57 9.63 4.00
N LEU A 102 -4.72 8.68 4.43
CA LEU A 102 -4.55 7.42 3.74
C LEU A 102 -5.85 6.61 3.73
N LYS A 103 -6.53 6.50 4.88
CA LYS A 103 -7.81 5.78 4.97
C LYS A 103 -8.86 6.35 4.01
N VAL A 104 -9.02 7.67 3.99
CA VAL A 104 -9.95 8.34 3.08
C VAL A 104 -9.59 8.07 1.62
N LEU A 105 -8.31 8.22 1.23
CA LEU A 105 -7.90 8.00 -0.15
C LEU A 105 -8.15 6.54 -0.57
N PHE A 106 -7.77 5.56 0.25
CA PHE A 106 -7.87 4.15 -0.11
C PHE A 106 -9.30 3.59 -0.03
N GLN A 107 -10.08 3.99 0.96
CA GLN A 107 -11.42 3.43 1.22
C GLN A 107 -12.53 4.18 0.48
N GLU A 108 -12.36 5.48 0.25
CA GLU A 108 -13.38 6.33 -0.38
C GLU A 108 -12.98 6.79 -1.79
N GLU A 109 -11.73 6.55 -2.22
CA GLU A 109 -11.18 7.06 -3.48
C GLU A 109 -11.38 8.58 -3.63
N ARG A 110 -11.25 9.28 -2.49
CA ARG A 110 -11.54 10.71 -2.34
C ARG A 110 -10.32 11.44 -1.80
N LEU A 111 -10.16 12.71 -2.20
CA LEU A 111 -9.17 13.59 -1.58
C LEU A 111 -9.61 13.99 -0.15
N PRO A 112 -8.70 13.96 0.86
CA PRO A 112 -9.03 14.21 2.26
C PRO A 112 -9.20 15.70 2.61
N TYR A 113 -9.94 16.43 1.78
CA TYR A 113 -10.16 17.87 1.94
C TYR A 113 -10.96 18.22 3.21
N LYS A 114 -11.90 17.36 3.61
CA LYS A 114 -12.69 17.57 4.85
C LYS A 114 -11.84 17.31 6.09
N GLU A 115 -10.83 16.48 5.95
CA GLU A 115 -9.90 16.04 7.00
C GLU A 115 -8.71 17.01 7.14
N GLY A 116 -8.54 17.94 6.19
CA GLY A 116 -7.61 19.07 6.30
C GLY A 116 -6.50 19.12 5.25
N TRP A 117 -6.43 18.16 4.33
CA TRP A 117 -5.41 18.11 3.28
C TRP A 117 -5.54 19.25 2.25
N ARG A 118 -4.44 19.95 1.91
CA ARG A 118 -4.39 21.10 0.99
C ARG A 118 -3.11 21.14 0.18
#